data_AF-A0A482VNX0-F1
#
_entry.id   AF-A0A482VNX0-F1
#
_cell.length_a   1.000
_cell.length_b   1.000
_cell.length_c   1.000
_cell.angle_alpha   90.00
_cell.angle_beta   90.00
_cell.angle_gamma   90.00
#
_symmetry.space_group_name_H-M   'P 1'
#
loop_
_entity.id
_entity.type
_entity.pdbx_description
1 polymer ?
#
loop_
_entity_poly.entity_id
_entity_poly.type
_entity_poly.pdbx_seq_one_letter_code
_entity_poly.pdbx_strand_id
1 'polypeptide(L)'
;MALQTADAVPVRYGPSSQWQRVSFSEDEDNLPKDPRQWSREHVAQWINLVTRQHGLPEVPSSRFLMNGKALCLMSLSMFLSRVPLGGKLLYKDFQLRLCAALYAVNQ
;
A
#
# COMPACT_ATOMS: atom_id res chain seq x y z
N MET A 1 7.70 -46.72 27.99
CA MET A 1 6.61 -45.92 27.39
C MET A 1 6.63 -44.54 28.02
N ALA A 2 6.97 -43.51 27.25
CA ALA A 2 6.52 -42.14 27.44
C ALA A 2 6.75 -41.43 26.10
N LEU A 3 5.66 -41.11 25.40
CA LEU A 3 5.66 -40.45 24.10
C LEU A 3 6.05 -38.98 24.32
N GLN A 4 7.23 -38.58 23.85
CA GLN A 4 7.60 -37.16 23.81
C GLN A 4 6.80 -36.52 22.67
N THR A 5 5.77 -35.77 23.05
CA THR A 5 4.88 -35.02 22.14
C THR A 5 5.69 -34.01 21.33
N ALA A 6 5.51 -34.02 20.01
CA ALA A 6 6.09 -33.03 19.11
C ALA A 6 5.60 -31.63 19.49
N ASP A 7 6.54 -30.74 19.79
CA ASP A 7 6.26 -29.33 20.08
C ASP A 7 5.80 -28.65 18.78
N ALA A 8 4.49 -28.59 18.58
CA ALA A 8 3.88 -27.91 17.45
C ALA A 8 4.04 -26.40 17.66
N VAL A 9 5.10 -25.83 17.09
CA VAL A 9 5.30 -24.38 17.03
C VAL A 9 4.02 -23.75 16.45
N PRO A 10 3.31 -22.89 17.20
CA PRO A 10 2.08 -22.31 16.71
C PRO A 10 2.42 -21.44 15.50
N VAL A 11 1.82 -21.76 14.35
CA VAL A 11 1.89 -20.93 13.15
C VAL A 11 1.28 -19.58 13.52
N ARG A 12 2.14 -18.60 13.80
CA ARG A 12 1.72 -17.23 14.01
C ARG A 12 1.22 -16.71 12.67
N TYR A 13 -0.09 -16.53 12.53
CA TYR A 13 -0.70 -15.73 11.45
C TYR A 13 -0.38 -14.24 11.58
N GLY A 14 0.80 -13.89 12.11
CA GLY A 14 1.32 -12.54 12.04
C GLY A 14 1.65 -12.21 10.58
N PRO A 15 1.55 -10.94 10.16
CA PRO A 15 2.02 -10.56 8.84
C PRO A 15 3.49 -11.00 8.75
N SER A 16 3.83 -11.80 7.73
CA SER A 16 5.22 -12.17 7.51
C SER A 16 6.09 -10.91 7.53
N SER A 17 7.30 -10.98 8.09
CA SER A 17 8.21 -9.83 8.23
C SER A 17 8.49 -9.09 6.90
N GLN A 18 8.11 -9.69 5.77
CA GLN A 18 8.12 -9.09 4.45
C GLN A 18 7.17 -7.88 4.33
N TRP A 19 6.01 -7.88 5.01
CA TRP A 19 5.07 -6.74 5.01
C TRP A 19 5.45 -5.66 6.03
N GLN A 20 6.26 -6.02 7.03
CA GLN A 20 6.83 -5.10 8.02
C GLN A 20 7.86 -4.15 7.39
N ARG A 21 8.36 -4.47 6.19
CA ARG A 21 9.29 -3.64 5.41
C ARG A 21 8.60 -2.51 4.65
N VAL A 22 7.28 -2.50 4.54
CA VAL A 22 6.54 -1.34 4.02
C VAL A 22 6.33 -0.34 5.15
N SER A 23 7.42 -0.01 5.85
CA SER A 23 7.47 1.19 6.66
C SER A 23 7.43 2.34 5.66
N PHE A 24 6.26 2.92 5.46
CA PHE A 24 6.15 4.23 4.84
C PHE A 24 6.84 5.20 5.81
N SER A 25 8.15 5.38 5.67
CA SER A 25 8.92 6.24 6.56
C SER A 25 8.25 7.61 6.55
N GLU A 26 7.76 8.05 7.70
CA GLU A 26 6.85 9.20 7.86
C GLU A 26 7.44 10.51 7.32
N ASP A 27 8.76 10.58 7.16
CA ASP A 27 9.52 11.75 6.73
C ASP A 27 10.00 11.70 5.28
N GLU A 28 9.94 10.55 4.60
CA GLU A 28 10.62 10.36 3.30
C GLU A 28 9.77 10.75 2.10
N ASP A 29 8.44 10.61 2.18
CA ASP A 29 7.56 10.82 1.02
C ASP A 29 6.86 12.18 0.98
N ASN A 30 6.88 12.97 2.06
CA ASN A 30 6.20 14.26 2.20
C ASN A 30 4.72 14.23 1.75
N LEU A 31 4.04 13.10 1.95
CA LEU A 31 2.62 12.93 1.66
C LEU A 31 1.78 13.04 2.95
N PRO A 32 0.55 13.58 2.89
CA PRO A 32 -0.35 13.51 4.05
C PRO A 32 -0.58 12.07 4.51
N LYS A 33 -0.55 11.82 5.83
CA LYS A 33 -0.70 10.48 6.42
C LYS A 33 -1.99 9.78 6.01
N ASP A 34 -3.09 10.53 5.95
CA ASP A 34 -4.39 10.02 5.51
C ASP A 34 -4.52 10.20 3.99
N PRO A 35 -4.58 9.10 3.21
CA PRO A 35 -4.73 9.20 1.76
C PRO A 35 -6.01 9.91 1.32
N ARG A 36 -7.04 10.02 2.17
CA ARG A 36 -8.26 10.78 1.87
C ARG A 36 -8.01 12.29 1.77
N GLN A 37 -6.88 12.77 2.28
CA GLN A 37 -6.43 14.17 2.20
C GLN A 37 -5.53 14.44 0.99
N TRP A 38 -5.23 13.44 0.16
CA TRP A 38 -4.35 13.64 -1.00
C TRP A 38 -5.03 14.50 -2.07
N SER A 39 -4.31 15.52 -2.52
CA SER A 39 -4.62 16.25 -3.75
C SER A 39 -4.31 15.37 -4.97
N ARG A 40 -4.59 15.88 -6.17
CA ARG A 40 -4.19 15.20 -7.41
C ARG A 40 -2.66 15.12 -7.52
N GLU A 41 -1.97 16.16 -7.09
CA GLU A 41 -0.51 16.26 -7.11
C GLU A 41 0.11 15.25 -6.13
N HIS A 42 -0.48 15.08 -4.94
CA HIS A 42 -0.08 14.03 -3.99
C HIS A 42 -0.26 12.62 -4.58
N VAL A 43 -1.35 12.35 -5.31
CA VAL A 43 -1.55 11.05 -5.99
C VAL A 43 -0.47 10.81 -7.04
N ALA A 44 -0.12 11.81 -7.83
CA ALA A 44 0.94 11.70 -8.83
C ALA A 44 2.31 11.44 -8.19
N GLN A 45 2.64 12.17 -7.12
CA GLN A 45 3.87 11.98 -6.34
C GLN A 45 3.94 10.57 -5.73
N TRP A 46 2.87 10.11 -5.10
CA TRP A 46 2.78 8.76 -4.56
C TRP A 46 3.05 7.68 -5.61
N ILE A 47 2.40 7.77 -6.78
CA ILE A 47 2.62 6.81 -7.88
C ILE A 47 4.09 6.82 -8.30
N ASN A 48 4.68 8.01 -8.45
CA ASN A 48 6.07 8.16 -8.85
C ASN A 48 7.04 7.55 -7.82
N LEU A 49 6.77 7.73 -6.54
CA LEU A 49 7.58 7.16 -5.45
C LEU A 49 7.50 5.63 -5.44
N VAL A 50 6.29 5.06 -5.44
CA VAL A 50 6.09 3.60 -5.42
C VAL A 50 6.67 2.95 -6.68
N THR A 51 6.48 3.57 -7.84
CA THR A 51 7.04 3.02 -9.10
C THR A 51 8.56 3.03 -9.09
N ARG A 52 9.20 4.12 -8.65
CA ARG A 52 10.67 4.19 -8.51
C ARG A 52 11.20 3.20 -7.49
N GLN A 53 10.60 3.12 -6.30
CA GLN A 53 11.03 2.25 -5.21
C GLN A 53 11.03 0.76 -5.60
N HIS A 54 10.08 0.37 -6.45
CA HIS A 54 9.91 -1.02 -6.88
C HIS A 54 10.40 -1.30 -8.30
N GLY A 55 11.06 -0.34 -8.96
CA GLY A 55 11.60 -0.52 -10.32
C GLY A 55 10.52 -0.77 -11.39
N LEU A 56 9.31 -0.25 -11.20
CA LEU A 56 8.25 -0.33 -12.20
C LEU A 56 8.48 0.68 -13.32
N PRO A 57 7.96 0.42 -14.54
CA PRO A 57 7.88 1.43 -15.59
C PRO A 57 7.16 2.69 -15.09
N GLU A 58 7.61 3.85 -15.57
CA GLU A 58 6.98 5.12 -15.21
C GLU A 58 5.50 5.13 -15.62
N VAL A 59 4.64 5.49 -14.67
CA VAL A 59 3.21 5.62 -14.91
C VAL A 59 2.88 7.10 -15.12
N PRO A 60 2.38 7.50 -16.30
CA PRO A 60 2.01 8.89 -16.54
C PRO A 60 0.94 9.35 -15.55
N SER A 61 1.12 10.55 -14.98
CA SER A 61 0.14 11.15 -14.05
C SER A 61 -1.26 11.29 -14.65
N SER A 62 -1.36 11.41 -15.98
CA SER A 62 -2.62 11.43 -16.73
C SER A 62 -3.46 10.15 -16.56
N ARG A 63 -2.85 9.03 -16.15
CA ARG A 63 -3.57 7.78 -15.86
C ARG A 63 -4.40 7.89 -14.58
N PHE A 64 -4.06 8.80 -13.66
CA PHE A 64 -4.75 9.01 -12.39
C PHE A 64 -5.00 10.50 -12.13
N LEU A 65 -5.77 11.15 -13.01
CA LEU A 65 -6.21 12.55 -12.84
C LEU A 65 -7.30 12.70 -11.77
N MET A 66 -6.98 12.33 -10.53
CA MET A 66 -7.93 12.32 -9.42
C MET A 66 -7.24 12.53 -8.08
N ASN A 67 -8.01 12.91 -7.07
CA ASN A 67 -7.53 13.07 -5.69
C ASN A 67 -7.65 11.75 -4.91
N GLY A 68 -7.19 11.74 -3.66
CA GLY A 68 -7.22 10.56 -2.82
C GLY A 68 -8.61 10.01 -2.52
N LYS A 69 -9.63 10.88 -2.40
CA LYS A 69 -11.02 10.45 -2.17
C LYS A 69 -11.57 9.65 -3.36
N ALA A 70 -11.31 10.11 -4.58
CA ALA A 70 -11.67 9.36 -5.78
C ALA A 70 -10.87 8.05 -5.88
N LEU A 71 -9.60 8.07 -5.48
CA LEU A 71 -8.75 6.87 -5.43
C LEU A 71 -9.28 5.81 -4.44
N CYS A 72 -9.90 6.21 -3.32
CA CYS A 72 -10.59 5.30 -2.39
C CYS A 72 -11.75 4.52 -3.04
N LEU A 73 -12.37 5.06 -4.08
CA LEU A 73 -13.49 4.41 -4.78
C LEU A 73 -13.03 3.45 -5.88
N MET A 74 -11.73 3.40 -6.17
CA MET A 74 -11.18 2.56 -7.22
C MET A 74 -11.00 1.11 -6.76
N SER A 75 -11.53 0.18 -7.55
CA SER A 75 -11.31 -1.24 -7.36
C SER A 75 -9.95 -1.70 -7.90
N LEU A 76 -9.48 -2.87 -7.46
CA LEU A 76 -8.26 -3.49 -7.98
C LEU A 76 -8.28 -3.63 -9.51
N SER A 77 -9.42 -4.03 -10.10
CA SER A 77 -9.53 -4.20 -11.55
C SER A 77 -9.33 -2.89 -12.32
N MET A 78 -9.81 -1.77 -11.76
CA MET A 78 -9.60 -0.46 -12.38
C MET A 78 -8.14 0.00 -12.28
N PHE A 79 -7.42 -0.33 -11.20
CA PHE A 79 -5.96 -0.11 -11.13
C PHE A 79 -5.22 -0.94 -12.18
N LEU A 80 -5.57 -2.22 -12.35
CA LEU A 80 -4.97 -3.10 -13.35
C LEU A 80 -5.25 -2.65 -14.79
N SER A 81 -6.45 -2.13 -15.05
CA SER A 81 -6.80 -1.55 -16.35
C SER A 81 -5.92 -0.32 -16.68
N ARG A 82 -5.64 0.52 -15.68
CA ARG A 82 -4.78 1.70 -15.84
C ARG A 82 -3.29 1.36 -15.87
N VAL A 83 -2.85 0.35 -15.12
CA VAL A 83 -1.45 -0.07 -15.01
C VAL A 83 -1.39 -1.60 -15.02
N PRO A 84 -1.33 -2.24 -16.20
CA PRO A 84 -1.32 -3.70 -16.30
C PRO A 84 -0.13 -4.34 -15.56
N LEU A 85 1.05 -3.71 -15.67
CA LEU A 85 2.27 -4.10 -14.99
C LEU A 85 2.51 -3.18 -13.79
N GLY A 86 1.93 -3.54 -12.64
CA GLY A 86 2.13 -2.80 -11.37
C GLY A 86 0.85 -2.30 -10.69
N GLY A 87 -0.31 -2.36 -11.34
CA GLY A 87 -1.57 -1.90 -10.76
C GLY A 87 -1.95 -2.61 -9.46
N LYS A 88 -1.62 -3.91 -9.32
CA LYS A 88 -1.82 -4.66 -8.07
C LYS A 88 -0.95 -4.13 -6.93
N LEU A 89 0.29 -3.74 -7.22
CA LEU A 89 1.20 -3.17 -6.23
C LEU A 89 0.67 -1.82 -5.74
N LEU A 90 0.37 -0.91 -6.68
CA LEU A 90 -0.20 0.40 -6.38
C LEU A 90 -1.48 0.29 -5.54
N TYR A 91 -2.40 -0.61 -5.92
CA TYR A 91 -3.61 -0.84 -5.14
C TYR A 91 -3.31 -1.29 -3.71
N LYS A 92 -2.40 -2.27 -3.55
CA LYS A 92 -2.06 -2.81 -2.22
C LYS A 92 -1.36 -1.77 -1.34
N ASP A 93 -0.43 -1.01 -1.91
CA ASP A 93 0.27 0.08 -1.22
C ASP A 93 -0.73 1.13 -0.69
N PHE A 94 -1.62 1.60 -1.57
CA PHE A 94 -2.65 2.56 -1.20
C PHE A 94 -3.58 2.03 -0.09
N GLN A 95 -4.02 0.78 -0.19
CA GLN A 95 -4.88 0.16 0.82
C GLN A 95 -4.19 0.05 2.18
N LEU A 96 -2.89 -0.26 2.21
CA LEU A 96 -2.12 -0.30 3.46
C LEU A 96 -2.05 1.09 4.11
N ARG A 97 -1.76 2.14 3.34
CA ARG A 97 -1.75 3.53 3.84
C ARG A 97 -3.11 3.96 4.36
N LEU A 98 -4.19 3.63 3.64
CA LEU A 98 -5.55 3.95 4.04
C LEU A 98 -5.95 3.22 5.33
N CYS A 99 -5.67 1.92 5.42
CA CYS A 99 -5.89 1.14 6.63
C CYS A 99 -5.11 1.73 7.81
N ALA A 100 -3.82 2.01 7.63
CA ALA A 100 -2.99 2.62 8.67
C ALA A 100 -3.61 3.93 9.20
N ALA A 101 -4.06 4.81 8.30
CA ALA A 101 -4.72 6.05 8.69
C ALA A 101 -6.05 5.82 9.45
N LEU A 102 -6.85 4.83 9.04
CA LEU A 102 -8.11 4.51 9.72
C LEU A 102 -7.90 3.92 11.12
N TYR A 103 -6.87 3.11 11.32
CA TYR A 103 -6.57 2.51 12.62
C TYR A 103 -5.77 3.45 13.54
N ALA A 104 -5.00 4.40 12.97
CA ALA A 104 -4.29 5.41 13.76
C ALA A 104 -5.22 6.40 14.47
N VAL A 105 -6.45 6.60 13.97
CA VAL A 105 -7.46 7.47 14.61
C VAL A 105 -8.10 6.79 15.84
N ASN A 106 -7.90 5.49 16.02
CA ASN A 106 -8.51 4.71 17.11
C ASN A 106 -7.52 4.37 18.25
N GLN A 107 -6.38 5.06 18.33
CA GLN A 107 -5.45 5.04 19.47
C GLN A 107 -5.34 6.45 20.04
#